data_AF-A0A2D5VDW4-F1
#
_entry.id   AF-A0A2D5VDW4-F1
#
_cell.length_a   1.000
_cell.length_b   1.000
_cell.length_c   1.000
_cell.angle_alpha   90.00
_cell.angle_beta   90.00
_cell.angle_gamma   90.00
#
_symmetry.space_group_name_H-M   'P 1'
#
loop_
_entity.id
_entity.type
_entity.pdbx_description
1 polymer ?
#
loop_
_entity_poly.entity_id
_entity_poly.type
_entity_poly.pdbx_seq_one_letter_code
_entity_poly.pdbx_strand_id
1 'polypeptide(L)' 'MKNSTNKGFDQHCNVPTVTDQERLLIGGNSLSDQTNDPVEMEPALDAISTTVGKPSAAALDNGYFCQANIKKTGRTGS' A
#
# COMPACT_ATOMS: atom_id res chain seq x y z
N MET A 1 -5.16 12.57 -12.63
CA MET A 1 -5.27 14.01 -12.94
C MET A 1 -5.99 14.18 -14.27
N LYS A 2 -6.62 15.34 -14.55
CA LYS A 2 -7.22 15.61 -15.88
C LYS A 2 -6.09 15.74 -16.92
N ASN A 3 -6.07 14.88 -17.93
CA ASN A 3 -5.20 15.03 -19.11
C ASN A 3 -5.85 16.04 -20.08
N SER A 4 -5.08 17.01 -20.60
CA SER A 4 -5.57 18.07 -21.50
C SER A 4 -5.59 17.68 -23.00
N THR A 5 -5.02 16.53 -23.35
CA THR A 5 -4.81 16.01 -24.72
C THR A 5 -5.72 14.83 -25.08
N ASN A 6 -6.22 14.11 -24.08
CA ASN A 6 -7.25 13.08 -24.18
C ASN A 6 -8.21 13.38 -23.04
N LYS A 7 -9.50 13.58 -23.31
CA LYS A 7 -10.53 13.97 -22.33
C LYS A 7 -10.76 12.95 -21.19
N GLY A 8 -9.86 11.99 -20.99
CA GLY A 8 -9.83 10.99 -19.93
C GLY A 8 -9.05 11.40 -18.68
N PHE A 9 -8.97 10.46 -17.75
CA PHE A 9 -8.20 10.57 -16.51
C PHE A 9 -6.90 9.79 -16.67
N ASP A 10 -5.78 10.46 -16.45
CA ASP A 10 -4.47 9.81 -16.41
C ASP A 10 -3.99 9.74 -14.97
N GLN A 11 -3.86 8.52 -14.50
CA GLN A 11 -3.21 8.20 -13.23
C GLN A 11 -1.72 8.07 -13.50
N HIS A 12 -0.96 9.11 -13.18
CA HIS A 12 0.50 9.10 -13.34
C HIS A 12 1.23 8.48 -12.15
N CYS A 13 0.60 8.50 -10.98
CA CYS A 13 1.17 7.99 -9.75
C CYS A 13 0.09 7.58 -8.75
N ASN A 14 0.45 6.64 -7.87
CA ASN A 14 -0.29 6.23 -6.70
C ASN A 14 0.43 6.69 -5.43
N VAL A 15 -0.31 6.78 -4.33
CA VAL A 15 0.27 7.02 -3.01
C VAL A 15 -0.29 5.97 -2.04
N PRO A 16 0.38 4.82 -1.92
CA PRO A 16 0.12 3.90 -0.82
C PRO A 16 0.30 4.60 0.52
N THR A 17 -0.64 4.40 1.44
CA THR A 17 -0.59 4.96 2.79
C THR A 17 -0.82 3.84 3.79
N VAL A 18 0.02 3.76 4.82
CA VAL A 18 -0.17 2.85 5.94
C VAL A 18 -0.76 3.62 7.11
N THR A 19 -1.87 3.11 7.64
CA THR A 19 -2.56 3.69 8.79
C THR A 19 -2.57 2.73 9.97
N ASP A 20 -2.42 3.29 11.16
CA ASP A 20 -2.74 2.58 12.40
C ASP A 20 -4.26 2.36 12.48
N GLN A 21 -4.68 1.11 12.66
CA GLN A 21 -6.09 0.74 12.57
C GLN A 21 -6.92 1.26 13.74
N GLU A 22 -6.33 1.40 14.94
CA GLU A 22 -7.07 1.83 16.14
C GLU A 22 -7.22 3.35 16.23
N ARG A 23 -6.18 4.09 15.82
CA ARG A 23 -6.08 5.55 15.99
C ARG A 23 -6.24 6.31 14.68
N LEU A 24 -6.28 5.61 13.54
CA LEU A 24 -6.37 6.19 12.19
C LEU A 24 -5.24 7.18 11.87
N LEU A 25 -4.07 6.99 12.49
CA LEU A 25 -2.89 7.80 12.26
C LEU A 25 -2.12 7.28 11.04
N ILE A 26 -1.58 8.18 10.22
CA ILE A 26 -0.71 7.81 9.10
C ILE A 26 0.68 7.48 9.67
N GLY A 27 1.11 6.22 9.48
CA GLY A 27 2.40 5.71 9.93
C GLY A 27 3.48 5.69 8.85
N GLY A 28 3.09 5.76 7.58
CA GLY A 28 3.99 5.75 6.42
C GLY A 28 3.26 6.03 5.11
N ASN A 29 3.98 6.52 4.11
CA ASN A 29 3.52 6.67 2.73
C ASN A 29 4.68 6.56 1.74
N SER A 30 4.37 6.21 0.50
CA SER A 30 5.32 6.21 -0.62
C SER A 30 4.67 6.85 -1.84
N LEU A 31 5.45 7.57 -2.65
CA LEU A 31 5.02 7.93 -4.00
C LEU A 31 5.40 6.81 -4.95
N SER A 32 4.44 6.30 -5.71
CA SER A 32 4.63 5.22 -6.66
C SER A 32 4.22 5.63 -8.06
N ASP A 33 5.00 5.23 -9.05
CA ASP A 33 4.68 5.30 -10.48
C ASP A 33 4.21 3.95 -11.05
N GLN A 34 4.02 2.95 -10.18
CA GLN A 34 3.59 1.62 -10.59
C GLN A 34 2.13 1.63 -11.04
N THR A 35 1.84 0.81 -12.05
CA THR A 35 0.51 0.77 -12.68
C THR A 35 -0.54 0.06 -11.81
N ASN A 36 -0.12 -0.77 -10.85
CA ASN A 36 -1.03 -1.53 -10.00
C ASN A 36 -0.55 -1.64 -8.56
N ASP A 37 -1.49 -1.90 -7.66
CA ASP A 37 -1.27 -1.89 -6.21
C ASP A 37 -0.57 -3.15 -5.63
N PRO A 38 -0.65 -4.38 -6.21
CA PRO A 38 -0.06 -5.55 -5.58
C PRO A 38 1.43 -5.44 -5.27
N VAL A 39 2.19 -4.75 -6.12
CA VAL A 39 3.64 -4.56 -5.96
C VAL A 39 4.00 -3.51 -4.89
N GLU A 40 3.02 -2.69 -4.50
CA GLU A 40 3.21 -1.58 -3.56
C GLU A 40 3.09 -1.97 -2.09
N MET A 41 2.67 -3.20 -1.79
CA MET A 41 2.50 -3.66 -0.40
C MET A 41 3.80 -3.56 0.41
N GLU A 42 4.92 -4.09 -0.10
CA GLU A 42 6.19 -4.06 0.62
C GLU A 42 6.78 -2.65 0.74
N PRO A 43 6.86 -1.85 -0.35
CA PRO A 43 7.28 -0.46 -0.26
C PRO A 43 6.48 0.35 0.77
N ALA A 44 5.16 0.15 0.84
CA ALA A 44 4.31 0.83 1.81
C ALA A 44 4.63 0.41 3.26
N LEU A 45 4.85 -0.88 3.51
CA LEU A 45 5.21 -1.39 4.85
C LEU A 45 6.62 -0.96 5.28
N ASP A 46 7.57 -0.86 4.34
CA ASP A 46 8.93 -0.38 4.62
C ASP A 46 8.98 1.15 4.83
N ALA A 47 7.96 1.89 4.38
CA ALA A 47 7.83 3.33 4.64
C ALA A 47 7.34 3.66 6.07
N ILE A 48 6.96 2.65 6.86
CA ILE A 48 6.59 2.84 8.27
C ILE A 48 7.83 3.27 9.06
N SER A 49 7.69 4.33 9.87
CA SER A 49 8.78 4.80 10.73
C SER A 49 9.35 3.69 11.61
N THR A 50 10.68 3.54 11.61
CA THR A 50 11.36 2.54 12.45
C THR A 50 11.13 2.76 13.95
N THR A 51 10.74 3.97 14.36
CA THR A 51 10.43 4.31 15.76
C THR A 51 9.17 3.58 16.26
N VAL A 52 8.22 3.26 15.38
CA VAL A 52 7.00 2.50 15.75
C VAL A 52 7.13 0.99 15.47
N GLY A 53 8.18 0.58 14.75
CA GLY A 53 8.45 -0.82 14.41
C GLY A 53 7.60 -1.36 13.25
N LYS A 54 7.78 -2.65 12.93
CA LYS A 54 7.00 -3.34 11.89
C LYS A 54 5.73 -3.96 12.49
N PRO A 55 4.58 -3.86 11.80
CA PRO A 55 3.35 -4.46 12.27
C PRO A 55 3.39 -5.99 12.19
N SER A 56 2.69 -6.67 13.11
CA SER A 56 2.57 -8.13 13.10
C SER A 56 1.54 -8.65 12.09
N ALA A 57 0.64 -7.78 11.62
CA ALA A 57 -0.36 -8.08 10.60
C ALA A 57 -0.72 -6.79 9.85
N ALA A 58 -1.15 -6.91 8.61
CA ALA A 58 -1.65 -5.80 7.80
C ALA A 58 -3.01 -6.17 7.19
N ALA A 59 -3.98 -5.28 7.32
CA ALA A 59 -5.22 -5.34 6.56
C ALA A 59 -4.98 -4.63 5.22
N LEU A 60 -5.15 -5.34 4.13
CA LEU A 60 -4.94 -4.83 2.78
C LEU A 60 -6.27 -4.81 2.03
N ASP A 61 -6.50 -3.77 1.23
CA ASP A 61 -7.67 -3.73 0.36
C ASP A 61 -7.54 -4.72 -0.81
N ASN A 62 -8.62 -4.86 -1.58
CA ASN A 62 -8.68 -5.79 -2.69
C ASN A 62 -7.66 -5.51 -3.81
N GLY A 63 -7.21 -4.26 -3.97
CA GLY A 63 -6.18 -3.88 -4.95
C GLY A 63 -4.84 -4.57 -4.69
N TYR A 64 -4.52 -4.86 -3.43
CA TYR A 64 -3.31 -5.56 -3.02
C TYR A 64 -3.44 -7.09 -3.04
N PHE A 65 -4.59 -7.65 -3.40
CA PHE A 65 -4.81 -9.10 -3.35
C PHE A 65 -4.03 -9.81 -4.45
N CYS A 66 -2.97 -10.53 -4.08
CA CYS A 66 -2.25 -11.42 -4.96
C CYS A 66 -1.60 -12.57 -4.18
N GLN A 67 -1.26 -13.67 -4.86
CA GLN A 67 -0.64 -14.84 -4.22
C GLN A 67 0.67 -14.50 -3.48
N ALA A 68 1.46 -13.56 -4.01
CA ALA A 68 2.70 -13.14 -3.38
C ALA A 68 2.46 -12.44 -2.04
N ASN A 69 1.48 -11.52 -1.99
CA ASN A 69 1.12 -10.79 -0.78
C ASN A 69 0.52 -11.72 0.27
N ILE A 70 -0.35 -12.65 -0.14
CA ILE A 70 -0.90 -13.68 0.77
C ILE A 70 0.22 -14.53 1.40
N LYS A 71 1.28 -14.88 0.67
CA LYS A 71 2.41 -15.62 1.25
C LYS A 71 3.21 -14.81 2.27
N LYS A 72 3.22 -13.48 2.14
CA LYS A 72 4.01 -12.55 2.96
C LYS A 72 3.26 -12.07 4.20
N THR A 73 1.95 -11.83 4.07
CA THR A 73 1.09 -11.27 5.13
C THR A 73 0.03 -12.24 5.63
N GLY A 74 -0.20 -13.35 4.92
CA GLY A 74 -1.12 -14.39 5.35
C GLY A 74 -0.64 -15.02 6.64
N ARG A 75 -1.54 -15.09 7.62
CA ARG A 75 -1.32 -15.81 8.88
C ARG A 75 -1.12 -17.30 8.53
N THR A 76 0.10 -17.81 8.60
CA THR A 76 0.34 -19.25 8.62
C THR A 76 -0.33 -19.77 9.89
N GLY A 77 -1.40 -20.56 9.74
CA GLY A 77 -2.21 -21.04 10.86
C GLY A 77 -1.36 -21.67 11.97
N SER A 78 -1.77 -21.43 13.22
CA SER A 78 -1.28 -22.15 14.41
C SER A 78 -1.72 -23.61 14.42
#